data_AF-A0A7Y1YUE9-F1
#
_entry.id   AF-A0A7Y1YUE9-F1
#
_cell.length_a   1.000
_cell.length_b   1.000
_cell.length_c   1.000
_cell.angle_alpha   90.00
_cell.angle_beta   90.00
_cell.angle_gamma   90.00
#
_symmetry.space_group_name_H-M   'P 1'
#
loop_
_entity.id
_entity.type
_entity.pdbx_description
1 polymer ?
#
loop_
_entity_poly.entity_id
_entity_poly.type
_entity_poly.pdbx_seq_one_letter_code
_entity_poly.pdbx_strand_id
1 'polypeptide(L)'
;MAGMHYTKDNLPSVTLANVLLTAFLILTILLAWIISSFRINDVVPVPQFDLFPQAFEKLQLIVTSGKLNLYKWFFRIDSLWAPIGVTTLLIFGKIFCRKLSFRKVYYFVFMSLGLLALIFDWWENRLYINLLQYKQPFPDGILDNLISIQNIKYALYCAFLLQFLYFLYMRYAETYLKQIKVFFRSAWLNIIFVGILVFILTKVDQGTTIIIDLFQSPVDYLVFIILLNTIALIFSHYPIYLQIWQHGLDYPSKDNKIVWKLNKPQWLGIGIVSFQANVKHSTKFSATQFLRRALGMSVYLAWIYALLACYRTLDRNQLPVFLMTASIAVFAFWSYRRLLRQKNDWKKKFVIGEPRPRLTPALIRACKGLVVLVWIAILITLISVTIVFLEEWTPISWISSICSTVIYLLAFG
;
A
#
# COMPACT_ATOMS: atom_id res chain seq x y z
N MET A 1 17.85 -18.51 4.16
CA MET A 1 17.42 -17.41 5.03
C MET A 1 17.41 -17.92 6.45
N ALA A 2 18.28 -17.37 7.30
CA ALA A 2 18.09 -17.42 8.74
C ALA A 2 16.64 -17.02 8.99
N GLY A 3 15.85 -17.92 9.60
CA GLY A 3 14.58 -17.51 10.15
C GLY A 3 14.81 -16.24 10.96
N MET A 4 13.84 -15.34 11.02
CA MET A 4 13.77 -14.46 12.18
C MET A 4 13.59 -15.40 13.38
N HIS A 5 14.70 -15.97 13.87
CA HIS A 5 14.83 -16.22 15.29
C HIS A 5 14.75 -14.82 15.86
N TYR A 6 13.51 -14.41 16.13
CA TYR A 6 13.25 -13.51 17.21
C TYR A 6 13.90 -14.18 18.40
N THR A 7 15.16 -13.82 18.66
CA THR A 7 15.72 -14.02 19.98
C THR A 7 14.69 -13.40 20.92
N LYS A 8 14.44 -14.06 22.05
CA LYS A 8 13.39 -13.67 23.02
C LYS A 8 13.43 -12.15 23.33
N ASP A 9 14.63 -11.57 23.25
CA ASP A 9 14.96 -10.15 23.40
C ASP A 9 14.39 -9.18 22.35
N ASN A 10 13.91 -9.66 21.19
CA ASN A 10 13.39 -8.80 20.10
C ASN A 10 11.88 -8.73 20.01
N LEU A 11 11.17 -9.57 20.76
CA LEU A 11 9.72 -9.56 20.79
C LEU A 11 9.14 -8.21 21.23
N PRO A 12 9.61 -7.56 22.32
CA PRO A 12 9.00 -6.33 22.81
C PRO A 12 9.20 -5.15 21.86
N SER A 13 10.37 -5.05 21.21
CA SER A 13 10.65 -3.95 20.27
C SER A 13 9.82 -4.02 18.99
N VAL A 14 9.53 -5.23 18.49
CA VAL A 14 8.68 -5.40 17.31
C VAL A 14 7.21 -5.16 17.63
N THR A 15 6.74 -5.58 18.81
CA THR A 15 5.37 -5.27 19.26
C THR A 15 5.18 -3.77 19.39
N LEU A 16 6.12 -3.07 20.05
CA LEU A 16 6.08 -1.60 20.16
C LEU A 16 6.08 -0.92 18.79
N ALA A 17 6.97 -1.33 17.88
CA ALA A 17 7.02 -0.77 16.52
C ALA A 17 5.70 -0.96 15.75
N ASN A 18 5.01 -2.09 15.93
CA ASN A 18 3.72 -2.31 15.28
C ASN A 18 2.63 -1.40 15.87
N VAL A 19 2.62 -1.17 17.20
CA VAL A 19 1.69 -0.25 17.85
C VAL A 19 1.93 1.18 17.37
N LEU A 20 3.18 1.63 17.35
CA LEU A 20 3.55 2.96 16.85
C LEU A 20 3.21 3.13 15.37
N LEU A 21 3.46 2.11 14.54
CA LEU A 21 3.07 2.13 13.13
C LEU A 21 1.54 2.25 12.97
N THR A 22 0.77 1.56 13.79
CA THR A 22 -0.70 1.65 13.77
C THR A 22 -1.16 3.05 14.16
N ALA A 23 -0.59 3.62 15.23
CA ALA A 23 -0.86 4.99 15.65
C ALA A 23 -0.49 6.00 14.55
N PHE A 24 0.68 5.83 13.92
CA PHE A 24 1.13 6.66 12.80
C PHE A 24 0.14 6.63 11.62
N LEU A 25 -0.37 5.46 11.24
CA LEU A 25 -1.35 5.32 10.17
C LEU A 25 -2.68 6.01 10.51
N ILE A 26 -3.16 5.87 11.75
CA ILE A 26 -4.37 6.56 12.22
C ILE A 26 -4.18 8.08 12.15
N LEU A 27 -3.05 8.59 12.66
CA LEU A 27 -2.72 10.02 12.62
C LEU A 27 -2.57 10.53 11.18
N THR A 28 -2.03 9.72 10.26
CA THR A 28 -1.93 10.07 8.84
C THR A 28 -3.32 10.24 8.21
N ILE A 29 -4.27 9.36 8.53
CA ILE A 29 -5.66 9.47 8.05
C ILE A 29 -6.32 10.72 8.65
N LEU A 30 -6.12 10.99 9.94
CA LEU A 30 -6.65 12.18 10.58
C LEU A 30 -6.08 13.47 9.99
N LEU A 31 -4.76 13.52 9.72
CA LEU A 31 -4.13 14.65 9.03
C LEU A 31 -4.72 14.83 7.64
N ALA A 32 -4.83 13.76 6.85
CA ALA A 32 -5.41 13.81 5.51
C ALA A 32 -6.85 14.37 5.52
N TRP A 33 -7.65 14.02 6.53
CA TRP A 33 -9.00 14.53 6.72
C TRP A 33 -9.04 16.01 7.12
N ILE A 34 -8.13 16.45 7.99
CA ILE A 34 -8.01 17.87 8.35
C ILE A 34 -7.57 18.68 7.14
N ILE A 35 -6.56 18.20 6.42
CA ILE A 35 -6.04 18.78 5.19
C ILE A 35 -7.15 18.96 4.14
N SER A 36 -7.97 17.93 3.90
CA SER A 36 -9.03 18.01 2.89
C SER A 36 -10.09 19.06 3.22
N SER A 37 -10.25 19.40 4.51
CA SER A 37 -11.15 20.46 4.97
C SER A 37 -10.69 21.87 4.54
N PHE A 38 -9.42 22.06 4.20
CA PHE A 38 -8.88 23.34 3.73
C PHE A 38 -9.02 23.57 2.22
N ARG A 39 -9.43 22.56 1.43
CA ARG A 39 -9.63 22.65 -0.03
C ARG A 39 -8.41 23.22 -0.78
N ILE A 40 -7.21 22.79 -0.38
CA ILE A 40 -5.95 23.17 -1.03
C ILE A 40 -5.72 22.17 -2.17
N ASN A 41 -5.54 22.70 -3.39
CA ASN A 41 -5.37 21.92 -4.61
C ASN A 41 -3.88 21.57 -4.84
N ASP A 42 -3.28 20.78 -3.95
CA ASP A 42 -1.89 20.33 -4.08
C ASP A 42 -1.74 18.80 -4.03
N VAL A 43 -0.62 18.30 -4.55
CA VAL A 43 -0.30 16.84 -4.58
C VAL A 43 -0.25 16.27 -3.17
N VAL A 44 0.23 17.07 -2.22
CA VAL A 44 0.10 16.84 -0.77
C VAL A 44 -0.38 18.18 -0.19
N PRO A 45 -1.69 18.39 -0.06
CA PRO A 45 -2.17 19.64 0.46
C PRO A 45 -1.78 19.75 1.92
N VAL A 46 -1.15 20.84 2.30
CA VAL A 46 -0.84 21.12 3.69
C VAL A 46 -1.39 22.50 3.96
N PRO A 47 -2.10 22.74 5.08
CA PRO A 47 -2.51 24.09 5.44
C PRO A 47 -1.33 25.05 5.73
N GLN A 48 -0.09 24.57 5.61
CA GLN A 48 1.10 25.40 5.58
C GLN A 48 1.09 26.26 4.30
N PHE A 49 1.49 27.53 4.43
CA PHE A 49 1.38 28.49 3.34
C PHE A 49 2.35 28.15 2.23
N ASP A 50 1.86 27.52 1.16
CA ASP A 50 2.65 27.39 -0.05
C ASP A 50 2.95 28.79 -0.60
N LEU A 51 4.24 29.14 -0.46
CA LEU A 51 5.03 30.18 -1.11
C LEU A 51 4.38 31.57 -1.13
N PHE A 52 4.51 32.27 0.00
CA PHE A 52 5.16 33.57 0.32
C PHE A 52 4.85 34.98 -0.26
N PRO A 53 3.97 35.24 -1.25
CA PRO A 53 3.45 36.61 -1.40
C PRO A 53 2.19 36.89 -0.57
N GLN A 54 1.32 35.88 -0.39
CA GLN A 54 -0.04 36.05 0.16
C GLN A 54 -0.27 35.24 1.46
N ALA A 55 0.79 34.85 2.15
CA ALA A 55 0.67 34.03 3.36
C ALA A 55 -0.22 34.68 4.43
N PHE A 56 -0.11 36.00 4.59
CA PHE A 56 -0.95 36.77 5.52
C PHE A 56 -2.43 36.77 5.08
N GLU A 57 -2.72 36.98 3.80
CA GLU A 57 -4.10 36.97 3.27
C GLU A 57 -4.74 35.58 3.40
N LYS A 58 -4.00 34.51 3.08
CA LYS A 58 -4.43 33.12 3.28
C LYS A 58 -4.71 32.84 4.76
N LEU A 59 -3.86 33.30 5.67
CA LEU A 59 -4.07 33.18 7.12
C LEU A 59 -5.35 33.91 7.56
N GLN A 60 -5.57 35.14 7.09
CA GLN A 60 -6.79 35.91 7.39
C GLN A 60 -8.05 35.21 6.87
N LEU A 61 -7.99 34.57 5.69
CA LEU A 61 -9.09 33.78 5.15
C LEU A 61 -9.40 32.57 6.04
N ILE A 62 -8.38 31.89 6.58
CA ILE A 62 -8.58 30.79 7.53
C ILE A 62 -9.23 31.28 8.83
N VAL A 63 -8.79 32.43 9.35
CA VAL A 63 -9.36 33.04 10.55
C VAL A 63 -10.83 33.44 10.35
N THR A 64 -11.13 34.10 9.23
CA THR A 64 -12.49 34.59 8.90
C THR A 64 -13.46 33.47 8.52
N SER A 65 -12.97 32.37 7.93
CA SER A 65 -13.80 31.21 7.56
C SER A 65 -14.23 30.31 8.73
N GLY A 66 -13.88 30.65 9.98
CA GLY A 66 -14.21 29.85 11.16
C GLY A 66 -13.39 28.56 11.31
N LYS A 67 -12.40 28.33 10.43
CA LYS A 67 -11.57 27.11 10.41
C LYS A 67 -10.36 27.18 11.33
N LEU A 68 -10.24 28.23 12.15
CA LEU A 68 -9.11 28.45 13.06
C LEU A 68 -8.84 27.27 14.00
N ASN A 69 -9.89 26.64 14.54
CA ASN A 69 -9.72 25.50 15.44
C ASN A 69 -9.18 24.27 14.70
N LEU A 70 -9.66 23.99 13.49
CA LEU A 70 -9.12 22.93 12.64
C LEU A 70 -7.65 23.17 12.31
N TYR A 71 -7.28 24.44 12.07
CA TYR A 71 -5.90 24.83 11.80
C TYR A 71 -4.99 24.60 13.01
N LYS A 72 -5.44 24.93 14.23
CA LYS A 72 -4.70 24.60 15.46
C LYS A 72 -4.59 23.09 15.71
N TRP A 73 -5.65 22.34 15.40
CA TRP A 73 -5.64 20.87 15.52
C TRP A 73 -4.68 20.22 14.55
N PHE A 74 -4.54 20.76 13.33
CA PHE A 74 -3.53 20.32 12.36
C PHE A 74 -2.13 20.28 13.01
N PHE A 75 -1.64 21.39 13.56
CA PHE A 75 -0.30 21.44 14.16
C PHE A 75 -0.15 20.54 15.39
N ARG A 76 -1.21 20.37 16.19
CA ARG A 76 -1.18 19.45 17.35
C ARG A 76 -1.03 18.01 16.90
N ILE A 77 -1.78 17.61 15.87
CA ILE A 77 -1.73 16.24 15.35
C ILE A 77 -0.40 16.03 14.63
N ASP A 78 0.07 17.00 13.86
CA ASP A 78 1.37 16.96 13.19
C ASP A 78 2.53 16.81 14.19
N SER A 79 2.51 17.56 15.29
CA SER A 79 3.50 17.46 16.37
C SER A 79 3.54 16.10 17.08
N LEU A 80 2.50 15.27 16.95
CA LEU A 80 2.48 13.89 17.42
C LEU A 80 2.86 12.91 16.32
N TRP A 81 2.37 13.17 15.10
CA TRP A 81 2.57 12.34 13.92
C TRP A 81 4.06 12.18 13.56
N ALA A 82 4.79 13.29 13.46
CA ALA A 82 6.20 13.26 13.07
C ALA A 82 7.09 12.50 14.07
N PRO A 83 7.04 12.75 15.40
CA PRO A 83 7.80 11.97 16.38
C PRO A 83 7.47 10.48 16.36
N ILE A 84 6.20 10.10 16.20
CA ILE A 84 5.81 8.68 16.15
C ILE A 84 6.40 8.02 14.89
N GLY A 85 6.35 8.71 13.74
CA GLY A 85 6.95 8.23 12.50
C GLY A 85 8.46 8.04 12.60
N VAL A 86 9.18 9.07 13.04
CA VAL A 86 10.63 9.03 13.25
C VAL A 86 11.01 7.95 14.27
N THR A 87 10.32 7.86 15.41
CA THR A 87 10.57 6.84 16.44
C THR A 87 10.39 5.43 15.89
N THR A 88 9.34 5.21 15.09
CA THR A 88 9.09 3.93 14.43
C THR A 88 10.26 3.54 13.53
N LEU A 89 10.74 4.49 12.71
CA LEU A 89 11.89 4.28 11.82
C LEU A 89 13.20 4.07 12.60
N LEU A 90 13.41 4.75 13.73
CA LEU A 90 14.55 4.52 14.62
C LEU A 90 14.58 3.10 15.19
N ILE A 91 13.43 2.60 15.67
CA ILE A 91 13.32 1.22 16.17
C ILE A 91 13.66 0.21 15.06
N PHE A 92 13.12 0.41 13.85
CA PHE A 92 13.45 -0.44 12.70
C PHE A 92 14.92 -0.33 12.28
N GLY A 93 15.47 0.88 12.24
CA GLY A 93 16.89 1.12 11.96
C GLY A 93 17.81 0.40 12.94
N LYS A 94 17.50 0.43 14.24
CA LYS A 94 18.24 -0.32 15.28
C LYS A 94 18.26 -1.82 15.00
N ILE A 95 17.12 -2.38 14.57
CA ILE A 95 17.01 -3.80 14.22
C ILE A 95 17.86 -4.13 12.98
N PHE A 96 17.89 -3.24 11.99
CA PHE A 96 18.61 -3.46 10.73
C PHE A 96 20.12 -3.26 10.85
N CYS A 97 20.59 -2.28 11.62
CA CYS A 97 22.01 -1.98 11.83
C CYS A 97 22.80 -3.08 12.53
N ARG A 98 22.15 -4.07 13.16
CA ARG A 98 22.84 -5.11 13.94
C ARG A 98 23.86 -5.93 13.15
N LYS A 99 23.74 -6.01 11.83
CA LYS A 99 24.65 -6.75 10.95
C LYS A 99 25.83 -5.93 10.41
N LEU A 100 25.87 -4.62 10.66
CA LEU A 100 26.94 -3.75 10.16
C LEU A 100 28.15 -3.78 11.09
N SER A 101 29.36 -3.78 10.51
CA SER A 101 30.63 -3.72 11.24
C SER A 101 30.75 -2.46 12.10
N PHE A 102 30.29 -1.31 11.60
CA PHE A 102 30.33 0.00 12.30
C PHE A 102 28.97 0.43 12.87
N ARG A 103 28.19 -0.50 13.42
CA ARG A 103 26.79 -0.28 13.82
C ARG A 103 26.56 0.90 14.76
N LYS A 104 27.48 1.18 15.70
CA LYS A 104 27.29 2.23 16.72
C LYS A 104 27.33 3.62 16.10
N VAL A 105 28.32 3.89 15.25
CA VAL A 105 28.51 5.21 14.61
C VAL A 105 27.36 5.51 13.65
N TYR A 106 27.04 4.58 12.74
CA TYR A 106 25.94 4.77 11.79
C TYR A 106 24.58 4.96 12.48
N TYR A 107 24.32 4.20 13.54
CA TYR A 107 23.07 4.35 14.28
C TYR A 107 23.03 5.66 15.08
N PHE A 108 24.16 6.13 15.61
CA PHE A 108 24.26 7.42 16.27
C PHE A 108 23.94 8.56 15.29
N VAL A 109 24.60 8.60 14.12
CA VAL A 109 24.31 9.59 13.07
C VAL A 109 22.84 9.55 12.66
N PHE A 110 22.28 8.36 12.45
CA PHE A 110 20.87 8.19 12.11
C PHE A 110 19.92 8.73 13.20
N MET A 111 20.23 8.48 14.47
CA MET A 111 19.46 9.03 15.60
C MET A 111 19.56 10.56 15.67
N SER A 112 20.76 11.11 15.53
CA SER A 112 21.00 12.55 15.55
C SER A 112 20.23 13.27 14.44
N LEU A 113 20.25 12.74 13.21
CA LEU A 113 19.50 13.31 12.08
C LEU A 113 17.99 13.34 12.37
N GLY A 114 17.43 12.22 12.87
CA GLY A 114 16.01 12.15 13.21
C GLY A 114 15.61 13.11 14.33
N LEU A 115 16.43 13.21 15.38
CA LEU A 115 16.18 14.12 16.50
C LEU A 115 16.25 15.59 16.07
N LEU A 116 17.27 15.97 15.29
CA LEU A 116 17.41 17.31 14.76
C LEU A 116 16.23 17.67 13.85
N ALA A 117 15.80 16.76 12.96
CA ALA A 117 14.64 16.99 12.11
C ALA A 117 13.39 17.31 12.94
N LEU A 118 13.14 16.56 14.02
CA LEU A 118 12.01 16.80 14.93
C LEU A 118 12.10 18.13 15.68
N ILE A 119 13.31 18.56 16.06
CA ILE A 119 13.51 19.86 16.73
C ILE A 119 13.14 21.00 15.78
N PHE A 120 13.60 20.95 14.53
CA PHE A 120 13.27 21.96 13.52
C PHE A 120 11.79 21.94 13.14
N ASP A 121 11.18 20.76 13.06
CA ASP A 121 9.74 20.57 12.83
C ASP A 121 8.88 21.17 13.95
N TRP A 122 9.26 20.95 15.21
CA TRP A 122 8.60 21.56 16.36
C TRP A 122 8.77 23.09 16.38
N TRP A 123 9.98 23.58 16.04
CA TRP A 123 10.26 25.01 15.99
C TRP A 123 9.42 25.71 14.90
N GLU A 124 9.37 25.15 13.70
CA GLU A 124 8.52 25.65 12.61
C GLU A 124 7.04 25.65 13.00
N ASN A 125 6.52 24.56 13.56
CA ASN A 125 5.14 24.46 14.02
C ASN A 125 4.82 25.50 15.10
N ARG A 126 5.77 25.80 15.98
CA ARG A 126 5.63 26.88 16.98
C ARG A 126 5.59 28.26 16.32
N LEU A 127 6.43 28.50 15.31
CA LEU A 127 6.42 29.75 14.55
C LEU A 127 5.07 29.93 13.83
N TYR A 128 4.52 28.92 13.17
CA TYR A 128 3.19 28.99 12.55
C TYR A 128 2.07 29.31 13.53
N ILE A 129 2.10 28.72 14.73
CA ILE A 129 1.11 29.03 15.77
C ILE A 129 1.28 30.46 16.28
N ASN A 130 2.51 30.94 16.45
CA ASN A 130 2.76 32.30 16.88
C ASN A 130 2.34 33.31 15.80
N LEU A 131 2.48 32.97 14.51
CA LEU A 131 2.01 33.80 13.38
C LEU A 131 0.50 34.07 13.45
N LEU A 132 -0.31 33.15 14.00
CA LEU A 132 -1.74 33.36 14.22
C LEU A 132 -2.07 34.50 15.21
N GLN A 133 -1.12 34.91 16.04
CA GLN A 133 -1.33 35.96 17.03
C GLN A 133 -1.19 37.36 16.43
N TYR A 134 -0.55 37.48 15.27
CA TYR A 134 -0.35 38.77 14.61
C TYR A 134 -1.60 39.21 13.84
N LYS A 135 -2.10 40.40 14.17
CA LYS A 135 -3.20 41.07 13.46
C LYS A 135 -2.72 41.95 12.30
N GLN A 136 -1.40 42.15 12.18
CA GLN A 136 -0.74 43.03 11.22
C GLN A 136 0.18 42.20 10.31
N PRO A 137 0.61 42.73 9.15
CA PRO A 137 1.59 42.07 8.29
C PRO A 137 2.81 41.62 9.09
N PHE A 138 3.40 40.50 8.69
CA PHE A 138 4.48 39.88 9.43
C PHE A 138 5.70 40.80 9.48
N PRO A 139 6.36 40.93 10.65
CA PRO A 139 7.64 41.61 10.76
C PRO A 139 8.67 41.05 9.76
N ASP A 140 9.43 41.95 9.15
CA ASP A 140 10.53 41.58 8.25
C ASP A 140 11.51 40.63 8.95
N GLY A 141 11.93 39.57 8.24
CA GLY A 141 12.85 38.55 8.74
C GLY A 141 12.21 37.34 9.45
N ILE A 142 10.98 37.42 9.97
CA ILE A 142 10.29 36.22 10.50
C ILE A 142 10.03 35.22 9.36
N LEU A 143 9.69 35.75 8.18
CA LEU A 143 9.47 34.95 6.99
C LEU A 143 10.74 34.24 6.53
N ASP A 144 11.86 34.97 6.47
CA ASP A 144 13.15 34.43 6.04
C ASP A 144 13.67 33.36 7.00
N ASN A 145 13.44 33.56 8.30
CA ASN A 145 13.74 32.57 9.33
C ASN A 145 12.89 31.30 9.15
N LEU A 146 11.59 31.44 8.87
CA LEU A 146 10.70 30.32 8.63
C LEU A 146 11.13 29.51 7.40
N ILE A 147 11.45 30.20 6.29
CA ILE A 147 11.96 29.57 5.06
C ILE A 147 13.26 28.81 5.33
N SER A 148 14.18 29.41 6.08
CA SER A 148 15.46 28.79 6.43
C SER A 148 15.27 27.54 7.28
N ILE A 149 14.43 27.62 8.31
CA ILE A 149 14.07 26.49 9.18
C ILE A 149 13.44 25.36 8.37
N GLN A 150 12.52 25.68 7.47
CA GLN A 150 11.84 24.72 6.61
C GLN A 150 12.82 23.99 5.69
N ASN A 151 13.74 24.72 5.05
CA ASN A 151 14.77 24.14 4.20
C ASN A 151 15.71 23.20 4.97
N ILE A 152 16.16 23.61 6.16
CA ILE A 152 17.00 22.78 7.03
C ILE A 152 16.25 21.51 7.46
N LYS A 153 14.99 21.65 7.89
CA LYS A 153 14.11 20.55 8.25
C LYS A 153 13.99 19.54 7.11
N TYR A 154 13.70 20.00 5.89
CA TYR A 154 13.58 19.11 4.73
C TYR A 154 14.90 18.39 4.43
N ALA A 155 16.03 19.09 4.44
CA ALA A 155 17.33 18.47 4.25
C ALA A 155 17.61 17.37 5.29
N LEU A 156 17.28 17.62 6.56
CA LEU A 156 17.44 16.65 7.65
C LEU A 156 16.53 15.43 7.48
N TYR A 157 15.26 15.62 7.15
CA TYR A 157 14.34 14.49 6.88
C TYR A 157 14.77 13.68 5.66
N CYS A 158 15.23 14.33 4.59
CA CYS A 158 15.78 13.66 3.42
C CYS A 158 17.02 12.83 3.77
N ALA A 159 17.98 13.41 4.50
CA ALA A 159 19.18 12.71 4.94
C ALA A 159 18.84 11.51 5.86
N PHE A 160 17.91 11.71 6.81
CA PHE A 160 17.40 10.66 7.68
C PHE A 160 16.78 9.51 6.87
N LEU A 161 15.89 9.82 5.93
CA LEU A 161 15.24 8.83 5.08
C LEU A 161 16.25 8.06 4.21
N LEU A 162 17.20 8.76 3.58
CA LEU A 162 18.26 8.13 2.78
C LEU A 162 19.10 7.17 3.62
N GLN A 163 19.47 7.56 4.83
CA GLN A 163 20.21 6.69 5.75
C GLN A 163 19.39 5.44 6.15
N PHE A 164 18.09 5.59 6.39
CA PHE A 164 17.19 4.46 6.64
C PHE A 164 17.10 3.51 5.43
N LEU A 165 16.97 4.07 4.22
CA LEU A 165 16.95 3.31 2.98
C LEU A 165 18.27 2.57 2.75
N TYR A 166 19.41 3.17 3.12
CA TYR A 166 20.70 2.51 3.10
C TYR A 166 20.75 1.30 4.06
N PHE A 167 20.20 1.41 5.27
CA PHE A 167 20.10 0.26 6.17
C PHE A 167 19.20 -0.85 5.63
N LEU A 168 18.08 -0.49 5.00
CA LEU A 168 17.22 -1.43 4.31
C LEU A 168 17.95 -2.12 3.16
N TYR A 169 18.68 -1.36 2.35
CA TYR A 169 19.50 -1.86 1.27
C TYR A 169 20.53 -2.86 1.82
N MET A 170 21.38 -2.48 2.77
CA MET A 170 22.37 -3.39 3.34
C MET A 170 21.75 -4.65 3.96
N ARG A 171 20.55 -4.55 4.54
CA ARG A 171 19.87 -5.68 5.17
C ARG A 171 19.24 -6.64 4.17
N TYR A 172 18.61 -6.10 3.13
CA TYR A 172 17.69 -6.84 2.27
C TYR A 172 18.16 -6.93 0.83
N ALA A 173 18.96 -5.98 0.33
CA ALA A 173 19.30 -5.85 -1.07
C ALA A 173 19.85 -7.14 -1.67
N GLU A 174 20.87 -7.77 -1.10
CA GLU A 174 21.49 -8.90 -1.80
C GLU A 174 20.53 -10.08 -2.00
N THR A 175 19.69 -10.38 -1.01
CA THR A 175 18.75 -11.50 -1.08
C THR A 175 17.45 -11.13 -1.81
N TYR A 176 16.92 -9.94 -1.57
CA TYR A 176 15.68 -9.49 -2.16
C TYR A 176 15.88 -8.96 -3.59
N LEU A 177 16.98 -8.28 -3.92
CA LEU A 177 17.27 -7.85 -5.30
C LEU A 177 17.42 -9.05 -6.23
N LYS A 178 18.09 -10.14 -5.80
CA LYS A 178 18.14 -11.37 -6.60
C LYS A 178 16.72 -11.89 -6.88
N GLN A 179 15.83 -11.89 -5.88
CA GLN A 179 14.44 -12.32 -6.04
C GLN A 179 13.60 -11.34 -6.85
N ILE A 180 13.78 -10.03 -6.66
CA ILE A 180 13.12 -8.96 -7.40
C ILE A 180 13.54 -9.02 -8.87
N LYS A 181 14.82 -9.24 -9.18
CA LYS A 181 15.32 -9.44 -10.55
C LYS A 181 14.67 -10.65 -11.22
N VAL A 182 14.59 -11.79 -10.52
CA VAL A 182 13.86 -12.99 -11.00
C VAL A 182 12.38 -12.68 -11.21
N PHE A 183 11.77 -11.91 -10.31
CA PHE A 183 10.39 -11.47 -10.44
C PHE A 183 10.18 -10.59 -11.68
N PHE A 184 10.93 -9.51 -11.86
CA PHE A 184 10.83 -8.64 -13.03
C PHE A 184 11.05 -9.41 -14.33
N ARG A 185 12.06 -10.30 -14.39
CA ARG A 185 12.30 -11.15 -15.56
C ARG A 185 11.15 -12.12 -15.86
N SER A 186 10.41 -12.55 -14.83
CA SER A 186 9.26 -13.45 -14.99
C SER A 186 7.92 -12.72 -15.14
N ALA A 187 7.84 -11.42 -14.84
CA ALA A 187 6.60 -10.67 -14.78
C ALA A 187 6.57 -9.41 -15.67
N TRP A 188 7.60 -9.17 -16.48
CA TRP A 188 7.74 -7.97 -17.30
C TRP A 188 6.52 -7.71 -18.20
N LEU A 189 5.94 -8.75 -18.82
CA LEU A 189 4.71 -8.62 -19.64
C LEU A 189 3.53 -8.06 -18.83
N ASN A 190 3.30 -8.61 -17.64
CA ASN A 190 2.23 -8.14 -16.76
C ASN A 190 2.48 -6.70 -16.31
N ILE A 191 3.75 -6.34 -16.04
CA ILE A 191 4.11 -4.97 -15.64
C ILE A 191 3.86 -3.99 -16.78
N ILE A 192 4.26 -4.33 -18.01
CA ILE A 192 3.97 -3.51 -19.19
C ILE A 192 2.47 -3.34 -19.37
N PHE A 193 1.69 -4.43 -19.26
CA PHE A 193 0.25 -4.36 -19.42
C PHE A 193 -0.43 -3.48 -18.37
N VAL A 194 -0.08 -3.64 -17.08
CA VAL A 194 -0.57 -2.73 -16.02
C VAL A 194 -0.14 -1.29 -16.29
N GLY A 195 1.09 -1.08 -16.77
CA GLY A 195 1.59 0.24 -17.14
C GLY A 195 0.76 0.89 -18.26
N ILE A 196 0.44 0.14 -19.32
CA ILE A 196 -0.43 0.59 -20.41
C ILE A 196 -1.83 0.90 -19.88
N LEU A 197 -2.40 0.03 -19.05
CA LEU A 197 -3.72 0.23 -18.46
C LEU A 197 -3.78 1.52 -17.62
N VAL A 198 -2.82 1.71 -16.71
CA VAL A 198 -2.73 2.94 -15.91
C VAL A 198 -2.50 4.16 -16.79
N PHE A 199 -1.66 4.06 -17.82
CA PHE A 199 -1.42 5.15 -18.76
C PHE A 199 -2.71 5.55 -19.49
N ILE A 200 -3.45 4.60 -20.07
CA ILE A 200 -4.73 4.85 -20.75
C ILE A 200 -5.72 5.52 -19.79
N LEU A 201 -5.83 5.02 -18.56
CA LEU A 201 -6.75 5.56 -17.56
C LEU A 201 -6.40 6.96 -17.08
N THR A 202 -5.12 7.34 -17.07
CA THR A 202 -4.66 8.61 -16.47
C THR A 202 -4.33 9.70 -17.48
N LYS A 203 -4.02 9.34 -18.72
CA LYS A 203 -3.51 10.26 -19.75
C LYS A 203 -4.45 10.46 -20.93
N VAL A 204 -5.46 9.63 -21.08
CA VAL A 204 -6.50 9.86 -22.09
C VAL A 204 -7.54 10.79 -21.46
N ASP A 205 -7.68 12.00 -21.99
CA ASP A 205 -8.62 13.01 -21.48
C ASP A 205 -10.07 12.49 -21.44
N GLN A 206 -10.39 11.54 -22.32
CA GLN A 206 -11.69 10.86 -22.42
C GLN A 206 -11.75 9.52 -21.67
N GLY A 207 -10.69 9.11 -20.96
CA GLY A 207 -10.63 7.80 -20.30
C GLY A 207 -11.76 7.60 -19.28
N THR A 208 -12.08 8.64 -18.52
CA THR A 208 -13.20 8.67 -17.57
C THR A 208 -14.55 8.56 -18.26
N THR A 209 -14.74 9.27 -19.38
CA THR A 209 -15.98 9.23 -20.17
C THR A 209 -16.20 7.85 -20.76
N ILE A 210 -15.14 7.23 -21.32
CA ILE A 210 -15.20 5.86 -21.85
C ILE A 210 -15.63 4.86 -20.77
N ILE A 211 -15.14 5.01 -19.53
CA ILE A 211 -15.56 4.16 -18.41
C ILE A 211 -17.05 4.32 -18.13
N ILE A 212 -17.53 5.56 -18.02
CA ILE A 212 -18.94 5.84 -17.72
C ILE A 212 -19.83 5.27 -18.83
N ASP A 213 -19.47 5.49 -20.09
CA ASP A 213 -20.21 5.02 -21.25
C ASP A 213 -20.21 3.50 -21.37
N LEU A 214 -19.05 2.85 -21.17
CA LEU A 214 -18.92 1.39 -21.21
C LEU A 214 -19.77 0.71 -20.12
N PHE A 215 -20.03 1.40 -19.01
CA PHE A 215 -20.78 0.86 -17.89
C PHE A 215 -22.17 1.47 -17.72
N GLN A 216 -22.73 2.11 -18.74
CA GLN A 216 -24.15 2.50 -18.74
C GLN A 216 -25.06 1.26 -18.66
N SER A 217 -24.66 0.16 -19.30
CA SER A 217 -25.35 -1.12 -19.18
C SER A 217 -24.92 -1.87 -17.92
N PRO A 218 -25.85 -2.28 -17.03
CA PRO A 218 -25.52 -3.05 -15.83
C PRO A 218 -24.92 -4.43 -16.17
N VAL A 219 -25.27 -4.99 -17.33
CA VAL A 219 -24.74 -6.27 -17.81
C VAL A 219 -23.27 -6.11 -18.16
N ASP A 220 -22.90 -5.02 -18.84
CA ASP A 220 -21.51 -4.76 -19.23
C ASP A 220 -20.63 -4.53 -18.00
N TYR A 221 -21.16 -3.83 -17.00
CA TYR A 221 -20.50 -3.68 -15.70
C TYR A 221 -20.32 -5.03 -14.98
N LEU A 222 -21.34 -5.89 -14.94
CA LEU A 222 -21.24 -7.22 -14.33
C LEU A 222 -20.20 -8.10 -15.04
N VAL A 223 -20.24 -8.13 -16.38
CA VAL A 223 -19.29 -8.86 -17.22
C VAL A 223 -17.87 -8.33 -16.98
N PHE A 224 -17.70 -7.02 -16.90
CA PHE A 224 -16.42 -6.40 -16.61
C PHE A 224 -15.86 -6.82 -15.25
N ILE A 225 -16.65 -6.86 -14.18
CA ILE A 225 -16.19 -7.33 -12.86
C ILE A 225 -15.74 -8.80 -12.93
N ILE A 226 -16.43 -9.66 -13.70
CA ILE A 226 -16.01 -11.05 -13.91
C ILE A 226 -14.68 -11.12 -14.67
N LEU A 227 -14.53 -10.31 -15.73
CA LEU A 227 -13.28 -10.21 -16.50
C LEU A 227 -12.13 -9.67 -15.65
N LEU A 228 -12.37 -8.64 -14.84
CA LEU A 228 -11.40 -8.06 -13.92
C LEU A 228 -10.86 -9.11 -12.95
N ASN A 229 -11.74 -9.91 -12.35
CA ASN A 229 -11.36 -11.02 -11.46
C ASN A 229 -10.53 -12.08 -12.19
N THR A 230 -10.91 -12.42 -13.43
CA THR A 230 -10.19 -13.37 -14.27
C THR A 230 -8.80 -12.86 -14.62
N ILE A 231 -8.69 -11.59 -15.02
CA ILE A 231 -7.42 -10.92 -15.33
C ILE A 231 -6.53 -10.87 -14.08
N ALA A 232 -7.05 -10.45 -12.92
CA ALA A 232 -6.28 -10.42 -11.68
C ALA A 232 -5.74 -11.81 -11.30
N LEU A 233 -6.53 -12.88 -11.52
CA LEU A 233 -6.10 -14.25 -11.32
C LEU A 233 -4.97 -14.64 -12.29
N ILE A 234 -5.12 -14.33 -13.58
CA ILE A 234 -4.09 -14.56 -14.60
C ILE A 234 -2.81 -13.82 -14.20
N PHE A 235 -2.90 -12.54 -13.83
CA PHE A 235 -1.75 -11.70 -13.49
C PHE A 235 -0.98 -12.23 -12.27
N SER A 236 -1.68 -12.82 -11.31
CA SER A 236 -1.07 -13.40 -10.12
C SER A 236 -0.38 -14.76 -10.34
N HIS A 237 -0.77 -15.51 -11.38
CA HIS A 237 -0.24 -16.86 -11.64
C HIS A 237 0.70 -16.92 -12.85
N TYR A 238 0.50 -16.06 -13.84
CA TYR A 238 1.25 -16.05 -15.09
C TYR A 238 2.78 -16.04 -14.92
N PRO A 239 3.37 -15.24 -13.99
CA PRO A 239 4.82 -15.22 -13.82
C PRO A 239 5.41 -16.57 -13.35
N ILE A 240 4.60 -17.48 -12.80
CA ILE A 240 5.05 -18.83 -12.43
C ILE A 240 5.39 -19.63 -13.70
N TYR A 241 4.53 -19.57 -14.72
CA TYR A 241 4.73 -20.31 -15.97
C TYR A 241 5.97 -19.80 -16.71
N LEU A 242 6.13 -18.47 -16.79
CA LEU A 242 7.32 -17.89 -17.41
C LEU A 242 8.60 -18.22 -16.63
N GLN A 243 8.53 -18.24 -15.30
CA GLN A 243 9.66 -18.68 -14.47
C GLN A 243 10.03 -20.15 -14.74
N ILE A 244 9.04 -21.05 -14.81
CA ILE A 244 9.25 -22.47 -15.11
C ILE A 244 9.87 -22.64 -16.49
N TRP A 245 9.40 -21.89 -17.49
CA TRP A 245 9.97 -21.92 -18.83
C TRP A 245 11.42 -21.42 -18.86
N GLN A 246 11.71 -20.31 -18.19
CA GLN A 246 13.06 -19.72 -18.14
C GLN A 246 14.07 -20.59 -17.37
N HIS A 247 13.66 -21.21 -16.26
CA HIS A 247 14.57 -21.98 -15.39
C HIS A 247 14.49 -23.50 -15.56
N GLY A 248 13.46 -24.01 -16.23
CA GLY A 248 13.32 -25.43 -16.57
C GLY A 248 14.39 -25.91 -17.55
N LEU A 249 15.03 -24.99 -18.27
CA LEU A 249 16.20 -25.25 -19.13
C LEU A 249 17.52 -25.29 -18.32
N ASP A 250 17.62 -24.54 -17.22
CA ASP A 250 18.86 -24.38 -16.43
C ASP A 250 19.00 -25.38 -15.27
N TYR A 251 17.95 -26.15 -14.94
CA TYR A 251 17.95 -27.12 -13.84
C TYR A 251 17.70 -28.58 -14.29
N PRO A 252 18.55 -29.18 -15.14
CA PRO A 252 18.51 -30.62 -15.38
C PRO A 252 19.24 -31.36 -14.25
N SER A 253 18.86 -31.16 -12.98
CA SER A 253 19.22 -32.15 -11.97
C SER A 253 18.35 -33.39 -12.22
N LYS A 254 18.96 -34.56 -12.45
CA LYS A 254 18.31 -35.83 -12.82
C LYS A 254 17.05 -36.20 -12.01
N ASP A 255 16.88 -35.63 -10.81
CA ASP A 255 15.78 -35.92 -9.88
C ASP A 255 14.64 -34.86 -9.81
N ASN A 256 14.78 -33.68 -10.42
CA ASN A 256 13.77 -32.61 -10.37
C ASN A 256 13.00 -32.44 -11.69
N LYS A 257 12.41 -33.53 -12.21
CA LYS A 257 11.54 -33.43 -13.39
C LYS A 257 10.23 -32.73 -13.02
N ILE A 258 9.94 -31.60 -13.66
CA ILE A 258 8.61 -30.99 -13.63
C ILE A 258 7.72 -31.84 -14.55
N VAL A 259 6.71 -32.50 -13.98
CA VAL A 259 5.78 -33.32 -14.76
C VAL A 259 4.50 -32.54 -14.97
N TRP A 260 4.17 -32.25 -16.23
CA TRP A 260 2.88 -31.71 -16.63
C TRP A 260 1.85 -32.85 -16.65
N LYS A 261 0.77 -32.69 -15.92
CA LYS A 261 -0.35 -33.63 -15.84
C LYS A 261 -1.62 -32.93 -16.29
N LEU A 262 -2.24 -33.47 -17.33
CA LEU A 262 -3.59 -33.09 -17.73
C LEU A 262 -4.59 -33.89 -16.88
N ASN A 263 -5.34 -33.22 -16.00
CA ASN A 263 -6.39 -33.88 -15.25
C ASN A 263 -7.60 -34.13 -16.16
N LYS A 264 -8.04 -35.39 -16.24
CA LYS A 264 -9.32 -35.79 -16.86
C LYS A 264 -10.43 -35.66 -15.80
N PRO A 265 -11.66 -35.23 -16.13
CA PRO A 265 -12.30 -35.37 -17.44
C PRO A 265 -12.16 -34.15 -18.35
N GLN A 266 -11.98 -34.41 -19.65
CA GLN A 266 -11.95 -33.42 -20.72
C GLN A 266 -13.35 -33.28 -21.30
N TRP A 267 -14.25 -32.56 -20.62
CA TRP A 267 -15.52 -32.21 -21.25
C TRP A 267 -15.26 -31.05 -22.22
N LEU A 268 -15.70 -31.18 -23.47
CA LEU A 268 -15.52 -30.19 -24.57
C LEU A 268 -14.06 -29.90 -24.96
N GLY A 269 -13.12 -30.82 -24.71
CA GLY A 269 -11.70 -30.61 -25.00
C GLY A 269 -10.99 -29.65 -24.03
N ILE A 270 -11.70 -29.16 -23.00
CA ILE A 270 -11.15 -28.33 -21.94
C ILE A 270 -10.56 -29.27 -20.88
N GLY A 271 -9.25 -29.22 -20.68
CA GLY A 271 -8.56 -30.00 -19.64
C GLY A 271 -7.74 -29.09 -18.74
N ILE A 272 -7.74 -29.37 -17.44
CA ILE A 272 -6.92 -28.63 -16.48
C ILE A 272 -5.49 -29.18 -16.55
N VAL A 273 -4.58 -28.40 -17.13
CA VAL A 273 -3.15 -28.68 -17.09
C VAL A 273 -2.63 -28.27 -15.70
N SER A 274 -2.20 -29.24 -14.92
CA SER A 274 -1.49 -29.02 -13.66
C SER A 274 -0.02 -29.41 -13.83
N PHE A 275 0.89 -28.79 -13.08
CA PHE A 275 2.28 -29.26 -13.00
C PHE A 275 2.57 -29.73 -11.58
N GLN A 276 3.27 -30.86 -11.48
CA GLN A 276 3.81 -31.34 -10.21
C GLN A 276 5.33 -31.19 -10.26
N ALA A 277 5.85 -30.27 -9.43
CA ALA A 277 7.27 -30.17 -9.19
C ALA A 277 7.64 -31.17 -8.09
N ASN A 278 8.47 -32.18 -8.42
CA ASN A 278 8.90 -33.23 -7.48
C ASN A 278 9.98 -32.72 -6.51
N VAL A 279 9.77 -31.54 -5.95
CA VAL A 279 10.81 -30.77 -5.29
C VAL A 279 10.74 -31.04 -3.79
N LYS A 280 11.66 -31.89 -3.29
CA LYS A 280 11.94 -32.08 -1.85
C LYS A 280 12.48 -30.82 -1.17
N HIS A 281 12.70 -29.71 -1.90
CA HIS A 281 13.08 -28.46 -1.26
C HIS A 281 11.90 -27.85 -0.51
N SER A 282 12.07 -27.72 0.80
CA SER A 282 11.31 -26.83 1.66
C SER A 282 10.99 -25.54 0.89
N THR A 283 9.71 -25.30 0.59
CA THR A 283 9.26 -24.05 -0.03
C THR A 283 9.52 -22.92 0.96
N LYS A 284 10.77 -22.46 1.04
CA LYS A 284 11.14 -21.28 1.79
C LYS A 284 10.41 -20.12 1.12
N PHE A 285 9.73 -19.34 1.96
CA PHE A 285 9.05 -18.11 1.57
C PHE A 285 9.93 -17.29 0.63
N SER A 286 9.50 -17.14 -0.62
CA SER A 286 10.18 -16.32 -1.61
C SER A 286 9.39 -15.02 -1.77
N ALA A 287 10.08 -13.89 -1.70
CA ALA A 287 9.55 -12.58 -2.05
C ALA A 287 8.94 -12.60 -3.46
N THR A 288 9.40 -13.47 -4.36
CA THR A 288 8.79 -13.67 -5.68
C THR A 288 7.33 -14.10 -5.59
N GLN A 289 6.95 -14.99 -4.68
CA GLN A 289 5.56 -15.39 -4.52
C GLN A 289 4.67 -14.24 -4.03
N PHE A 290 5.18 -13.44 -3.08
CA PHE A 290 4.50 -12.25 -2.59
C PHE A 290 4.32 -11.22 -3.72
N LEU A 291 5.39 -10.91 -4.45
CA LEU A 291 5.37 -9.95 -5.55
C LEU A 291 4.43 -10.35 -6.69
N ARG A 292 4.31 -11.66 -6.98
CA ARG A 292 3.35 -12.17 -7.97
C ARG A 292 1.91 -11.92 -7.58
N ARG A 293 1.57 -12.19 -6.32
CA ARG A 293 0.22 -11.96 -5.81
C ARG A 293 -0.08 -10.47 -5.74
N ALA A 294 0.92 -9.67 -5.35
CA ALA A 294 0.84 -8.22 -5.40
C ALA A 294 0.55 -7.67 -6.81
N LEU A 295 1.02 -8.33 -7.87
CA LEU A 295 0.68 -7.99 -9.26
C LEU A 295 -0.80 -8.20 -9.59
N GLY A 296 -1.42 -9.26 -9.06
CA GLY A 296 -2.88 -9.43 -9.17
C GLY A 296 -3.63 -8.35 -8.39
N MET A 297 -3.19 -8.07 -7.16
CA MET A 297 -3.74 -6.99 -6.33
C MET A 297 -3.64 -5.61 -6.99
N SER A 298 -2.56 -5.34 -7.74
CA SER A 298 -2.40 -4.06 -8.44
C SER A 298 -3.44 -3.83 -9.54
N VAL A 299 -4.03 -4.88 -10.11
CA VAL A 299 -5.13 -4.74 -11.07
C VAL A 299 -6.37 -4.15 -10.38
N TYR A 300 -6.74 -4.67 -9.20
CA TYR A 300 -7.82 -4.09 -8.40
C TYR A 300 -7.49 -2.68 -7.93
N LEU A 301 -6.25 -2.40 -7.53
CA LEU A 301 -5.85 -1.06 -7.10
C LEU A 301 -5.92 -0.04 -8.25
N ALA A 302 -5.53 -0.44 -9.47
CA ALA A 302 -5.69 0.38 -10.66
C ALA A 302 -7.18 0.64 -10.96
N TRP A 303 -8.03 -0.36 -10.79
CA TRP A 303 -9.49 -0.19 -10.94
C TRP A 303 -10.08 0.73 -9.86
N ILE A 304 -9.72 0.55 -8.58
CA ILE A 304 -10.14 1.46 -7.49
C ILE A 304 -9.69 2.90 -7.76
N TYR A 305 -8.46 3.08 -8.25
CA TYR A 305 -7.97 4.40 -8.65
C TYR A 305 -8.84 5.01 -9.75
N ALA A 306 -9.21 4.21 -10.77
CA ALA A 306 -10.08 4.65 -11.85
C ALA A 306 -11.46 5.08 -11.33
N LEU A 307 -12.08 4.25 -10.48
CA LEU A 307 -13.37 4.56 -9.85
C LEU A 307 -13.32 5.87 -9.04
N LEU A 308 -12.28 6.04 -8.22
CA LEU A 308 -12.08 7.25 -7.42
C LEU A 308 -11.81 8.49 -8.30
N ALA A 309 -11.10 8.33 -9.41
CA ALA A 309 -10.88 9.39 -10.38
C ALA A 309 -12.19 9.81 -11.06
N CYS A 310 -13.03 8.85 -11.46
CA CYS A 310 -14.38 9.12 -12.00
C CYS A 310 -15.26 9.82 -10.95
N TYR A 311 -15.28 9.30 -9.72
CA TYR A 311 -16.04 9.91 -8.62
C TYR A 311 -15.61 11.36 -8.37
N ARG A 312 -14.30 11.66 -8.40
CA ARG A 312 -13.78 13.03 -8.27
C ARG A 312 -14.27 13.97 -9.38
N THR A 313 -14.55 13.47 -10.58
CA THR A 313 -15.10 14.33 -11.66
C THR A 313 -16.57 14.67 -11.44
N LEU A 314 -17.32 13.82 -10.72
CA LEU A 314 -18.73 14.00 -10.42
C LEU A 314 -18.97 14.80 -9.15
N ASP A 315 -18.18 14.52 -8.11
CA ASP A 315 -18.24 15.24 -6.84
C ASP A 315 -17.29 16.44 -6.89
N ARG A 316 -17.81 17.67 -6.73
CA ARG A 316 -17.01 18.91 -6.69
C ARG A 316 -15.98 18.93 -5.54
N ASN A 317 -16.02 17.94 -4.65
CA ASN A 317 -15.04 17.75 -3.61
C ASN A 317 -13.67 17.31 -4.19
N GLN A 318 -12.62 18.02 -3.79
CA GLN A 318 -11.22 17.72 -4.15
C GLN A 318 -10.73 16.48 -3.39
N LEU A 319 -11.24 15.31 -3.74
CA LEU A 319 -10.80 14.06 -3.13
C LEU A 319 -9.34 13.77 -3.51
N PRO A 320 -8.45 13.50 -2.55
CA PRO A 320 -7.08 13.13 -2.81
C PRO A 320 -7.02 11.65 -3.27
N VAL A 321 -7.45 11.41 -4.52
CA VAL A 321 -7.58 10.07 -5.15
C VAL A 321 -6.34 9.20 -4.95
N PHE A 322 -5.16 9.78 -5.14
CA PHE A 322 -3.89 9.08 -4.95
C PHE A 322 -3.70 8.62 -3.50
N LEU A 323 -3.93 9.50 -2.53
CA LEU A 323 -3.74 9.19 -1.12
C LEU A 323 -4.72 8.11 -0.65
N MET A 324 -5.99 8.18 -1.06
CA MET A 324 -6.99 7.16 -0.74
C MET A 324 -6.62 5.79 -1.32
N THR A 325 -6.22 5.76 -2.60
CA THR A 325 -5.77 4.52 -3.26
C THR A 325 -4.54 3.95 -2.56
N ALA A 326 -3.57 4.80 -2.19
CA ALA A 326 -2.38 4.40 -1.47
C ALA A 326 -2.71 3.83 -0.08
N SER A 327 -3.63 4.44 0.66
CA SER A 327 -4.11 3.92 1.96
C SER A 327 -4.76 2.54 1.81
N ILE A 328 -5.63 2.35 0.81
CA ILE A 328 -6.25 1.06 0.51
C ILE A 328 -5.17 0.03 0.14
N ALA A 329 -4.19 0.41 -0.68
CA ALA A 329 -3.07 -0.45 -1.06
C ALA A 329 -2.27 -0.91 0.16
N VAL A 330 -1.89 0.02 1.05
CA VAL A 330 -1.15 -0.30 2.28
C VAL A 330 -1.94 -1.27 3.15
N PHE A 331 -3.24 -1.03 3.35
CA PHE A 331 -4.11 -1.92 4.11
C PHE A 331 -4.24 -3.31 3.47
N ALA A 332 -4.45 -3.38 2.16
CA ALA A 332 -4.56 -4.62 1.41
C ALA A 332 -3.24 -5.43 1.48
N PHE A 333 -2.09 -4.80 1.22
CA PHE A 333 -0.79 -5.48 1.32
C PHE A 333 -0.47 -5.92 2.75
N TRP A 334 -0.84 -5.14 3.76
CA TRP A 334 -0.69 -5.51 5.16
C TRP A 334 -1.53 -6.73 5.53
N SER A 335 -2.82 -6.73 5.16
CA SER A 335 -3.74 -7.85 5.42
C SER A 335 -3.31 -9.11 4.69
N TYR A 336 -2.93 -9.00 3.41
CA TYR A 336 -2.38 -10.10 2.62
C TYR A 336 -1.12 -10.69 3.28
N ARG A 337 -0.18 -9.83 3.69
CA ARG A 337 1.05 -10.29 4.38
C ARG A 337 0.73 -11.04 5.66
N ARG A 338 -0.28 -10.61 6.41
CA ARG A 338 -0.75 -11.29 7.63
C ARG A 338 -1.32 -12.68 7.31
N LEU A 339 -2.23 -12.79 6.35
CA LEU A 339 -2.83 -14.06 5.93
C LEU A 339 -1.77 -15.04 5.40
N LEU A 340 -0.80 -14.52 4.64
CA LEU A 340 0.29 -15.31 4.10
C LEU A 340 1.20 -15.88 5.19
N ARG A 341 1.46 -15.14 6.27
CA ARG A 341 2.17 -15.66 7.46
C ARG A 341 1.38 -16.80 8.12
N GLN A 342 0.08 -16.60 8.35
CA GLN A 342 -0.79 -17.64 8.93
C GLN A 342 -0.78 -18.92 8.08
N LYS A 343 -0.92 -18.80 6.76
CA LYS A 343 -0.81 -19.92 5.81
C LYS A 343 0.52 -20.68 5.95
N ASN A 344 1.63 -19.95 6.05
CA ASN A 344 2.95 -20.57 6.20
C ASN A 344 3.13 -21.28 7.54
N ASP A 345 2.60 -20.71 8.62
CA ASP A 345 2.65 -21.32 9.95
C ASP A 345 1.79 -22.58 10.01
N TRP A 346 0.62 -22.59 9.36
CA TRP A 346 -0.17 -23.81 9.16
C TRP A 346 0.57 -24.85 8.33
N LYS A 347 1.18 -24.44 7.21
CA LYS A 347 1.97 -25.36 6.37
C LYS A 347 3.10 -26.03 7.14
N LYS A 348 3.80 -25.30 8.02
CA LYS A 348 4.85 -25.87 8.88
C LYS A 348 4.30 -26.93 9.84
N LYS A 349 3.13 -26.68 10.45
CA LYS A 349 2.48 -27.65 11.34
C LYS A 349 2.07 -28.94 10.62
N PHE A 350 1.73 -28.85 9.33
CA PHE A 350 1.32 -30.02 8.54
C PHE A 350 2.46 -30.82 7.90
N VAL A 351 3.67 -30.26 7.82
CA VAL A 351 4.84 -30.95 7.20
C VAL A 351 5.53 -31.93 8.18
N ILE A 352 5.14 -31.94 9.46
CA ILE A 352 5.73 -32.83 10.47
C ILE A 352 4.91 -34.13 10.56
N GLY A 353 5.28 -35.14 9.77
CA GLY A 353 5.17 -36.58 10.07
C GLY A 353 3.82 -37.23 10.39
N GLU A 354 2.72 -36.49 10.55
CA GLU A 354 1.45 -37.08 10.96
C GLU A 354 0.65 -37.63 9.77
N PRO A 355 0.19 -38.90 9.82
CA PRO A 355 -0.47 -39.57 8.70
C PRO A 355 -1.85 -38.97 8.35
N ARG A 356 -2.42 -38.12 9.20
CA ARG A 356 -3.60 -37.30 8.88
C ARG A 356 -3.51 -35.97 9.62
N PRO A 357 -3.18 -34.86 8.95
CA PRO A 357 -3.19 -33.56 9.61
C PRO A 357 -4.61 -33.26 10.09
N ARG A 358 -4.86 -33.29 11.40
CA ARG A 358 -6.14 -32.82 11.95
C ARG A 358 -6.28 -31.34 11.57
N LEU A 359 -7.26 -31.04 10.72
CA LEU A 359 -7.64 -29.67 10.37
C LEU A 359 -7.93 -28.92 11.67
N THR A 360 -7.02 -28.02 12.06
CA THR A 360 -7.23 -27.23 13.27
C THR A 360 -8.52 -26.42 13.12
N PRO A 361 -9.35 -26.27 14.17
CA PRO A 361 -10.56 -25.44 14.11
C PRO A 361 -10.30 -24.01 13.63
N ALA A 362 -9.09 -23.49 13.82
CA ALA A 362 -8.66 -22.20 13.30
C ALA A 362 -8.58 -22.16 11.77
N LEU A 363 -8.04 -23.20 11.12
CA LEU A 363 -7.97 -23.29 9.66
C LEU A 363 -9.37 -23.44 9.06
N ILE A 364 -10.24 -24.27 9.66
CA ILE A 364 -11.63 -24.42 9.20
C ILE A 364 -12.36 -23.07 9.29
N ARG A 365 -12.22 -22.34 10.41
CA ARG A 365 -12.80 -20.99 10.55
C ARG A 365 -12.26 -20.02 9.50
N ALA A 366 -10.96 -20.06 9.20
CA ALA A 366 -10.38 -19.20 8.17
C ALA A 366 -10.92 -19.52 6.76
N CYS A 367 -11.02 -20.80 6.39
CA CYS A 367 -11.60 -21.21 5.12
C CYS A 367 -13.08 -20.81 5.01
N LYS A 368 -13.87 -21.03 6.06
CA LYS A 368 -15.27 -20.57 6.12
C LYS A 368 -15.37 -19.06 6.00
N GLY A 369 -14.52 -18.31 6.72
CA GLY A 369 -14.46 -16.86 6.65
C GLY A 369 -14.15 -16.34 5.25
N LEU A 370 -13.23 -16.99 4.52
CA LEU A 370 -12.93 -16.65 3.13
C LEU A 370 -14.14 -16.90 2.21
N VAL A 371 -14.81 -18.04 2.35
CA VAL A 371 -16.03 -18.35 1.57
C VAL A 371 -17.12 -17.32 1.83
N VAL A 372 -17.35 -16.97 3.10
CA VAL A 372 -18.31 -15.91 3.49
C VAL A 372 -17.93 -14.57 2.86
N LEU A 373 -16.64 -14.20 2.90
CA LEU A 373 -16.15 -12.95 2.31
C LEU A 373 -16.37 -12.90 0.79
N VAL A 374 -16.17 -14.02 0.08
CA VAL A 374 -16.47 -14.13 -1.36
C VAL A 374 -17.97 -13.94 -1.63
N TRP A 375 -18.84 -14.56 -0.83
CA TRP A 375 -20.29 -14.37 -0.98
C TRP A 375 -20.73 -12.94 -0.68
N ILE A 376 -20.13 -12.30 0.33
CA ILE A 376 -20.35 -10.87 0.61
C ILE A 376 -19.90 -10.02 -0.57
N ALA A 377 -18.75 -10.31 -1.21
CA ALA A 377 -18.28 -9.60 -2.39
C ALA A 377 -19.28 -9.72 -3.56
N ILE A 378 -19.77 -10.94 -3.82
CA ILE A 378 -20.77 -11.20 -4.85
C ILE A 378 -22.06 -10.43 -4.55
N LEU A 379 -22.57 -10.50 -3.30
CA LEU A 379 -23.78 -9.80 -2.89
C LEU A 379 -23.66 -8.29 -3.08
N ILE A 380 -22.57 -7.67 -2.63
CA ILE A 380 -22.34 -6.23 -2.76
C ILE A 380 -22.18 -5.84 -4.23
N THR A 381 -21.62 -6.70 -5.07
CA THR A 381 -21.57 -6.48 -6.52
C THR A 381 -22.96 -6.47 -7.13
N LEU A 382 -23.80 -7.44 -6.78
CA LEU A 382 -25.19 -7.48 -7.27
C LEU A 382 -25.96 -6.25 -6.81
N ILE A 383 -25.76 -5.80 -5.57
CA ILE A 383 -26.31 -4.53 -5.05
C ILE A 383 -25.78 -3.35 -5.87
N SER A 384 -24.46 -3.26 -6.10
CA SER A 384 -23.84 -2.20 -6.91
C SER A 384 -24.42 -2.16 -8.33
N VAL A 385 -24.50 -3.30 -9.01
CA VAL A 385 -25.10 -3.44 -10.36
C VAL A 385 -26.57 -3.00 -10.35
N THR A 386 -27.32 -3.39 -9.32
CA THR A 386 -28.74 -3.01 -9.18
C THR A 386 -28.89 -1.51 -8.97
N ILE A 387 -28.05 -0.88 -8.15
CA ILE A 387 -28.07 0.57 -7.95
C ILE A 387 -27.70 1.30 -9.24
N VAL A 388 -26.66 0.84 -9.97
CA VAL A 388 -26.31 1.40 -11.28
C VAL A 388 -27.49 1.28 -12.26
N PHE A 389 -28.21 0.16 -12.24
CA PHE A 389 -29.37 -0.03 -13.10
C PHE A 389 -30.55 0.90 -12.74
N LEU A 390 -30.82 1.10 -11.45
CA LEU A 390 -31.98 1.85 -10.98
C LEU A 390 -31.74 3.36 -10.96
N GLU A 391 -30.54 3.80 -10.58
CA GLU A 391 -30.21 5.20 -10.33
C GLU A 391 -29.16 5.75 -11.30
N GLU A 392 -28.64 4.94 -12.23
CA GLU A 392 -27.47 5.28 -13.05
C GLU A 392 -26.20 5.49 -12.19
N TRP A 393 -25.23 6.25 -12.71
CA TRP A 393 -23.97 6.50 -12.02
C TRP A 393 -24.07 7.62 -10.96
N THR A 394 -24.81 7.37 -9.87
CA THR A 394 -24.87 8.24 -8.69
C THR A 394 -23.65 8.07 -7.76
N PRO A 395 -23.37 9.04 -6.85
CA PRO A 395 -22.38 8.87 -5.80
C PRO A 395 -22.53 7.56 -4.99
N ILE A 396 -23.76 7.09 -4.79
CA ILE A 396 -24.06 5.85 -4.07
C ILE A 396 -23.59 4.63 -4.88
N SER A 397 -23.83 4.61 -6.19
CA SER A 397 -23.41 3.50 -7.06
C SER A 397 -21.89 3.39 -7.16
N TRP A 398 -21.18 4.52 -7.23
CA TRP A 398 -19.71 4.58 -7.15
C TRP A 398 -19.16 4.07 -5.81
N ILE A 399 -19.71 4.54 -4.68
CA ILE A 399 -19.27 4.09 -3.35
C ILE A 399 -19.50 2.58 -3.21
N SER A 400 -20.66 2.08 -3.66
CA SER A 400 -20.97 0.65 -3.67
C SER A 400 -19.98 -0.17 -4.52
N SER A 401 -19.62 0.35 -5.71
CA SER A 401 -18.62 -0.26 -6.61
C SER A 401 -17.22 -0.31 -5.99
N ILE A 402 -16.79 0.79 -5.36
CA ILE A 402 -15.50 0.87 -4.65
C ILE A 402 -15.49 -0.14 -3.49
N CYS A 403 -16.55 -0.18 -2.68
CA CYS A 403 -16.70 -1.12 -1.58
C CYS A 403 -16.65 -2.58 -2.06
N SER A 404 -17.38 -2.92 -3.13
CA SER A 404 -17.32 -4.24 -3.75
C SER A 404 -15.89 -4.60 -4.16
N THR A 405 -15.21 -3.70 -4.87
CA THR A 405 -13.86 -3.92 -5.37
C THR A 405 -12.85 -4.09 -4.24
N VAL A 406 -12.97 -3.33 -3.14
CA VAL A 406 -12.13 -3.48 -1.95
C VAL A 406 -12.33 -4.86 -1.32
N ILE A 407 -13.57 -5.37 -1.27
CA ILE A 407 -13.84 -6.69 -0.70
C ILE A 407 -13.28 -7.79 -1.62
N TYR A 408 -13.41 -7.65 -2.94
CA TYR A 408 -12.74 -8.54 -3.90
C TYR A 408 -11.22 -8.54 -3.74
N LEU A 409 -10.62 -7.36 -3.59
CA LEU A 409 -9.18 -7.20 -3.32
C LEU A 409 -8.76 -7.95 -2.05
N LEU A 410 -9.57 -7.92 -1.00
CA LEU A 410 -9.29 -8.66 0.24
C LEU A 410 -9.57 -10.16 0.14
N ALA A 411 -10.49 -10.58 -0.73
CA ALA A 411 -10.88 -11.97 -0.93
C ALA A 411 -9.92 -12.74 -1.85
N PHE A 412 -9.48 -12.09 -2.93
CA PHE A 412 -8.72 -12.73 -4.01
C PHE A 412 -7.26 -12.28 -4.10
N GLY A 413 -6.88 -11.18 -3.45
CA GLY A 413 -5.49 -10.73 -3.29
C GLY A 413 -4.70 -11.61 -2.33
#